data_AF-A0A527GLX6-F1
#
_entry.id   AF-A0A527GLX6-F1
#
_cell.length_a   1.000
_cell.length_b   1.000
_cell.length_c   1.000
_cell.angle_alpha   90.00
_cell.angle_beta   90.00
_cell.angle_gamma   90.00
#
_symmetry.space_group_name_H-M   'P 1'
#
loop_
_entity.id
_entity.type
_entity.pdbx_description
1 polymer ?
#
loop_
_entity_poly.entity_id
_entity_poly.type
_entity_poly.pdbx_seq_one_letter_code
_entity_poly.pdbx_strand_id
1 'polypeptide(L)'
;PPAFSATKLAGDQALMARDLDWVILRPSVVLGRPAFGASALFRGLAALPLLPVMPSTGRLQVVQLDDVIATVLHFLRPDSASSIALDLAGPEALPMSKVVGLYRCWLGSRPAGEFTLPGSVAAGLYRIG
;
A
#
# COMPACT_ATOMS: atom_id res chain seq x y z
N PRO A 1 -3.95 -9.32 13.25
CA PRO A 1 -3.08 -8.87 12.14
C PRO A 1 -2.29 -10.07 11.59
N PRO A 2 -1.95 -10.11 10.29
CA PRO A 2 -0.98 -11.08 9.77
C PRO A 2 0.35 -11.01 10.53
N ALA A 3 1.13 -12.09 10.55
CA ALA A 3 2.38 -12.19 11.30
C ALA A 3 3.34 -11.00 11.03
N PHE A 4 3.51 -10.63 9.75
CA PHE A 4 4.31 -9.47 9.35
C PHE A 4 3.82 -8.13 9.93
N SER A 5 2.51 -7.90 9.97
CA SER A 5 1.95 -6.68 10.55
C SER A 5 2.07 -6.68 12.08
N ALA A 6 1.98 -7.85 12.71
CA ALA A 6 2.16 -7.99 14.15
C ALA A 6 3.61 -7.67 14.57
N THR A 7 4.62 -8.14 13.83
CA THR A 7 6.03 -7.85 14.12
C THR A 7 6.34 -6.35 13.98
N LYS A 8 5.72 -5.66 13.01
CA LYS A 8 5.85 -4.20 12.87
C LYS A 8 5.22 -3.45 14.04
N LEU A 9 3.99 -3.83 14.42
CA LEU A 9 3.30 -3.21 15.57
C LEU A 9 4.09 -3.39 16.87
N ALA A 10 4.68 -4.56 17.09
CA ALA A 10 5.54 -4.80 18.25
C ALA A 10 6.79 -3.91 18.23
N GLY A 11 7.40 -3.69 17.05
CA GLY A 11 8.51 -2.76 16.86
C GLY A 11 8.14 -1.31 17.20
N ASP A 12 6.99 -0.85 16.69
CA ASP A 12 6.44 0.47 17.03
C ASP A 12 6.29 0.64 18.55
N GLN A 13 5.64 -0.33 19.21
CA GLN A 13 5.43 -0.31 20.66
C GLN A 13 6.75 -0.30 21.44
N ALA A 14 7.74 -1.07 20.99
CA ALA A 14 9.05 -1.12 21.62
C ALA A 14 9.81 0.21 21.52
N LEU A 15 9.66 0.92 20.38
CA LEU A 15 10.22 2.26 20.17
C LEU A 15 9.50 3.31 21.01
N MET A 16 8.16 3.28 21.03
CA MET A 16 7.34 4.21 21.82
C MET A 16 7.59 4.14 23.33
N ALA A 17 8.08 3.00 23.82
CA ALA A 17 8.44 2.81 25.23
C ALA A 17 9.83 3.34 25.60
N ARG A 18 10.59 3.92 24.65
CA ARG A 18 11.92 4.50 24.91
C ARG A 18 11.82 5.98 25.20
N ASP A 19 12.73 6.46 26.06
CA ASP A 19 12.93 7.88 26.33
C ASP A 19 13.80 8.50 25.23
N LEU A 20 13.22 8.61 24.02
CA LEU A 20 13.84 9.14 22.81
C LEU A 20 12.81 9.97 22.05
N ASP A 21 13.27 10.92 21.26
CA ASP A 21 12.43 11.55 20.24
C ASP A 21 12.21 10.58 19.07
N TRP A 22 10.97 10.17 18.84
CA TRP A 22 10.60 9.27 17.76
C TRP A 22 9.43 9.80 16.93
N VAL A 23 9.40 9.44 15.65
CA VAL A 23 8.27 9.64 14.75
C VAL A 23 8.03 8.33 14.02
N ILE A 24 6.81 7.79 14.12
CA ILE A 24 6.42 6.55 13.46
C ILE A 24 5.44 6.89 12.35
N LEU A 25 5.84 6.65 11.10
CA LEU A 25 4.95 6.77 9.94
C LEU A 25 4.39 5.40 9.59
N ARG A 26 3.06 5.29 9.55
CA ARG A 26 2.32 4.08 9.17
C ARG A 26 1.62 4.30 7.84
N PRO A 27 2.37 4.26 6.72
CA PRO A 27 1.74 4.37 5.43
C PRO A 27 0.88 3.13 5.15
N SER A 28 -0.23 3.43 4.48
CA SER A 28 -1.10 2.45 3.83
C SER A 28 -0.41 1.86 2.59
N VAL A 29 -1.11 1.77 1.45
CA VAL A 29 -0.50 1.28 0.21
C VAL A 29 0.23 2.45 -0.46
N VAL A 30 1.57 2.41 -0.46
CA VAL A 30 2.39 3.44 -1.10
C VAL A 30 2.56 3.13 -2.58
N LEU A 31 2.13 4.05 -3.43
CA LEU A 31 2.38 3.99 -4.87
C LEU A 31 3.28 5.13 -5.33
N GLY A 32 4.20 4.84 -6.24
CA GLY A 32 5.15 5.84 -6.73
C GLY A 32 5.66 5.52 -8.13
N ARG A 33 6.55 6.40 -8.62
CA ARG A 33 7.20 6.23 -9.92
C ARG A 33 8.04 4.94 -10.01
N PRO A 34 8.88 4.58 -9.01
CA PRO A 34 9.59 3.32 -9.04
C PRO A 34 8.63 2.11 -9.02
N ALA A 35 8.91 1.11 -9.85
CA ALA A 35 8.14 -0.14 -9.87
C ALA A 35 8.68 -1.11 -8.81
N PHE A 36 8.36 -0.85 -7.54
CA PHE A 36 8.72 -1.73 -6.42
C PHE A 36 7.50 -2.05 -5.55
N GLY A 37 7.48 -3.23 -4.93
CA GLY A 37 6.40 -3.67 -4.04
C GLY A 37 5.01 -3.53 -4.68
N ALA A 38 4.11 -2.82 -3.99
CA ALA A 38 2.76 -2.57 -4.50
C ALA A 38 2.76 -1.85 -5.86
N SER A 39 3.68 -0.91 -6.10
CA SER A 39 3.77 -0.21 -7.39
C SER A 39 4.10 -1.17 -8.54
N ALA A 40 4.97 -2.16 -8.32
CA ALA A 40 5.24 -3.20 -9.30
C ALA A 40 4.01 -4.08 -9.54
N LEU A 41 3.34 -4.50 -8.46
CA LEU A 41 2.12 -5.31 -8.52
C LEU A 41 1.02 -4.64 -9.34
N PHE A 42 0.68 -3.39 -9.04
CA PHE A 42 -0.39 -2.68 -9.76
C PHE A 42 -0.06 -2.45 -11.25
N ARG A 43 1.21 -2.17 -11.57
CA ARG A 43 1.66 -2.08 -12.97
C ARG A 43 1.59 -3.42 -13.69
N GLY A 44 1.98 -4.50 -13.02
CA GLY A 44 1.87 -5.87 -13.54
C GLY A 44 0.42 -6.26 -13.82
N LEU A 45 -0.48 -6.03 -12.85
CA LEU A 45 -1.92 -6.24 -13.03
C LEU A 45 -2.50 -5.37 -14.15
N ALA A 46 -2.06 -4.12 -14.26
CA ALA A 46 -2.48 -3.22 -15.32
C ALA A 46 -2.01 -3.67 -16.72
N ALA A 47 -1.00 -4.53 -16.84
CA ALA A 47 -0.58 -5.09 -18.13
C ALA A 47 -1.47 -6.26 -18.59
N LEU A 48 -2.26 -6.88 -17.69
CA LEU A 48 -3.10 -8.02 -18.03
C LEU A 48 -4.39 -7.59 -18.74
N PRO A 49 -4.86 -8.30 -19.79
CA PRO A 49 -6.14 -8.02 -20.42
C PRO A 49 -7.34 -8.44 -19.56
N LEU A 50 -7.14 -9.42 -18.68
CA LEU A 50 -8.10 -9.92 -17.70
C LEU A 50 -7.54 -9.73 -16.29
N LEU A 51 -8.24 -8.98 -15.45
CA LEU A 51 -7.88 -8.71 -14.07
C LEU A 51 -8.44 -9.81 -13.15
N PRO A 52 -7.59 -10.59 -12.46
CA PRO A 52 -8.05 -11.44 -11.38
C PRO A 52 -8.51 -10.60 -10.19
N VAL A 53 -9.77 -10.79 -9.79
CA VAL A 53 -10.34 -10.16 -8.60
C VAL A 53 -10.55 -11.23 -7.53
N MET A 54 -9.95 -11.02 -6.37
CA MET A 54 -10.19 -11.89 -5.22
C MET A 54 -11.48 -11.48 -4.51
N PRO A 55 -12.36 -12.43 -4.15
CA PRO A 55 -13.56 -12.14 -3.40
C PRO A 55 -13.19 -11.55 -2.03
N SER A 56 -14.05 -10.67 -1.51
CA SER A 56 -13.88 -10.04 -0.18
C SER A 56 -12.60 -9.21 0.01
N THR A 57 -12.03 -8.67 -1.07
CA THR A 57 -10.90 -7.74 -0.98
C THR A 57 -11.38 -6.40 -0.41
N GLY A 58 -10.78 -5.96 0.70
CA GLY A 58 -11.05 -4.66 1.30
C GLY A 58 -10.69 -3.49 0.38
N ARG A 59 -11.22 -2.31 0.69
CA ARG A 59 -10.83 -1.06 -0.01
C ARG A 59 -9.43 -0.65 0.41
N LEU A 60 -8.69 -0.04 -0.51
CA LEU A 60 -7.33 0.43 -0.35
C LEU A 60 -7.33 1.95 -0.30
N GLN A 61 -6.72 2.53 0.72
CA GLN A 61 -6.31 3.93 0.68
C GLN A 61 -4.89 3.98 0.16
N VAL A 62 -4.70 4.65 -0.98
CA VAL A 62 -3.40 4.73 -1.66
C VAL A 62 -2.75 6.06 -1.33
N VAL A 63 -1.59 6.03 -0.68
CA VAL A 63 -0.76 7.22 -0.46
C VAL A 63 0.30 7.32 -1.56
N GLN A 64 0.57 8.53 -2.07
CA GLN A 64 1.65 8.73 -3.04
C GLN A 64 3.00 8.72 -2.32
N LEU A 65 4.02 8.16 -2.97
CA LEU A 65 5.38 8.15 -2.44
C LEU A 65 5.90 9.57 -2.16
N ASP A 66 5.54 10.52 -3.02
CA ASP A 66 5.96 11.92 -2.86
C ASP A 66 5.36 12.54 -1.58
N ASP A 67 4.13 12.18 -1.20
CA ASP A 67 3.50 12.64 0.06
C ASP A 67 4.18 12.03 1.29
N VAL A 68 4.59 10.75 1.19
CA VAL A 68 5.37 10.10 2.26
C VAL A 68 6.72 10.80 2.42
N ILE A 69 7.40 11.10 1.31
CA ILE A 69 8.68 11.83 1.33
C ILE A 69 8.49 13.23 1.92
N ALA A 70 7.47 13.97 1.50
CA ALA A 70 7.16 15.29 2.03
C ALA A 70 6.90 15.25 3.54
N THR A 71 6.21 14.20 4.02
CA THR A 71 5.96 14.00 5.46
C THR A 71 7.25 13.72 6.22
N VAL A 72 8.12 12.85 5.69
CA VAL A 72 9.45 12.60 6.29
C VAL A 72 10.24 13.91 6.38
N LEU A 73 10.30 14.68 5.29
CA LEU A 73 11.02 15.96 5.25
C LEU A 73 10.44 16.99 6.23
N HIS A 74 9.13 16.94 6.51
CA HIS A 74 8.50 17.80 7.51
C HIS A 74 8.99 17.48 8.93
N PHE A 75 9.06 16.19 9.29
CA PHE A 75 9.50 15.72 10.61
C PHE A 75 11.03 15.73 10.82
N LEU A 76 11.81 16.06 9.79
CA LEU A 76 13.25 16.30 9.93
C LEU A 76 13.59 17.74 10.32
N ARG A 77 12.59 18.63 10.43
CA ARG A 77 12.81 20.02 10.82
C ARG A 77 13.04 20.12 12.33
N PRO A 78 13.92 21.02 12.81
CA PRO A 78 14.24 21.15 14.24
C PRO A 78 13.03 21.37 15.14
N ASP A 79 12.02 22.10 14.67
CA ASP A 79 10.83 22.46 15.45
C ASP A 79 9.65 21.51 15.23
N SER A 80 9.89 20.35 14.60
CA SER A 80 8.82 19.38 14.35
C SER A 80 8.44 18.62 15.62
N ALA A 81 7.17 18.22 15.70
CA ALA A 81 6.68 17.44 16.84
C ALA A 81 7.35 16.05 16.87
N SER A 82 7.79 15.62 18.05
CA SER A 82 8.26 14.27 18.33
C SER A 82 7.20 13.47 19.08
N SER A 83 7.49 12.18 19.31
CA SER A 83 6.63 11.23 20.01
C SER A 83 5.24 11.06 19.39
N ILE A 84 5.19 11.03 18.05
CA ILE A 84 3.95 10.90 17.28
C ILE A 84 3.96 9.67 16.38
N ALA A 85 2.84 8.95 16.38
CA ALA A 85 2.54 7.90 15.42
C ALA A 85 1.47 8.41 14.46
N LEU A 86 1.77 8.42 13.17
CA LEU A 86 0.93 9.00 12.13
C LEU A 86 0.57 7.96 11.08
N ASP A 87 -0.73 7.72 10.91
CA ASP A 87 -1.27 6.90 9.83
C ASP A 87 -1.33 7.72 8.53
N LEU A 88 -0.59 7.28 7.51
CA LEU A 88 -0.53 7.95 6.20
C LEU A 88 -1.41 7.21 5.20
N ALA A 89 -2.66 7.65 5.13
CA ALA A 89 -3.66 7.12 4.21
C ALA A 89 -3.92 8.10 3.06
N GLY A 90 -4.12 7.55 1.87
CA GLY A 90 -4.69 8.30 0.76
C GLY A 90 -6.07 8.85 1.07
N PRO A 91 -6.49 9.94 0.41
CA PRO A 91 -7.77 10.60 0.68
C PRO A 91 -8.98 9.72 0.34
N GLU A 92 -8.80 8.78 -0.60
CA GLU A 92 -9.88 7.94 -1.12
C GLU A 92 -9.62 6.47 -0.83
N ALA A 93 -10.62 5.80 -0.25
CA ALA A 93 -10.65 4.34 -0.17
C ALA A 93 -11.19 3.81 -1.50
N LEU A 94 -10.37 3.10 -2.27
CA LEU A 94 -10.70 2.59 -3.61
C LEU A 94 -10.69 1.06 -3.64
N PRO A 95 -11.57 0.39 -4.39
CA PRO A 95 -11.40 -1.03 -4.65
C PRO A 95 -10.14 -1.27 -5.49
N MET A 96 -9.48 -2.41 -5.32
CA MET A 96 -8.25 -2.76 -6.03
C MET A 96 -8.41 -2.64 -7.56
N SER A 97 -9.56 -3.07 -8.10
CA SER A 97 -9.85 -2.99 -9.55
C SER A 97 -9.89 -1.55 -10.06
N LYS A 98 -10.37 -0.59 -9.25
CA LYS A 98 -10.36 0.82 -9.61
C LYS A 98 -8.93 1.36 -9.68
N VAL A 99 -8.07 0.99 -8.74
CA VAL A 99 -6.65 1.39 -8.76
C VAL A 99 -5.97 0.85 -10.02
N VAL A 100 -6.16 -0.44 -10.36
CA VAL A 100 -5.64 -1.02 -11.61
C VAL A 100 -6.19 -0.30 -12.84
N GLY A 101 -7.49 0.00 -12.85
CA GLY A 101 -8.15 0.74 -13.94
C GLY A 101 -7.56 2.14 -14.15
N LEU A 102 -7.21 2.85 -13.08
CA LEU A 102 -6.52 4.15 -13.18
C LEU A 102 -5.14 4.00 -13.83
N TYR A 103 -4.36 2.97 -13.45
CA TYR A 103 -3.08 2.68 -14.12
C TYR A 103 -3.27 2.37 -15.61
N ARG A 104 -4.27 1.56 -15.96
CA ARG A 104 -4.56 1.24 -17.37
C ARG A 104 -4.92 2.47 -18.18
N CYS A 105 -5.79 3.32 -17.65
CA CYS A 105 -6.16 4.59 -18.27
C CYS A 105 -4.92 5.47 -18.52
N TRP A 106 -4.08 5.61 -17.50
CA TRP A 106 -2.83 6.39 -17.60
C TRP A 106 -1.86 5.82 -18.64
N LEU A 107 -1.81 4.50 -18.80
CA LEU A 107 -1.01 3.81 -19.81
C LEU A 107 -1.68 3.76 -21.21
N GLY A 108 -2.83 4.41 -21.40
CA GLY A 108 -3.56 4.42 -22.68
C GLY A 108 -4.23 3.09 -23.03
N SER A 109 -4.39 2.19 -22.07
CA SER A 109 -5.01 0.88 -22.24
C SER A 109 -6.51 0.92 -22.01
N ARG A 110 -7.25 0.07 -22.74
CA ARG A 110 -8.71 -0.13 -22.53
C ARG A 110 -8.98 -0.73 -21.14
N PRO A 111 -10.19 -0.57 -20.57
CA PRO A 111 -10.57 -1.29 -19.35
C PRO A 111 -10.31 -2.80 -19.47
N ALA A 112 -9.81 -3.43 -18.41
CA ALA A 112 -9.62 -4.88 -18.37
C ALA A 112 -10.96 -5.56 -18.07
N GLY A 113 -11.16 -6.76 -18.61
CA GLY A 113 -12.25 -7.62 -18.14
C GLY A 113 -11.92 -8.14 -16.74
N GLU A 114 -12.90 -8.26 -15.86
CA GLU A 114 -12.70 -8.79 -14.51
C GLU A 114 -13.18 -10.24 -14.43
N PHE A 115 -12.45 -11.09 -13.69
CA PHE A 115 -12.92 -12.43 -13.35
C PHE A 115 -12.63 -12.74 -11.88
N THR A 116 -13.56 -13.43 -11.22
CA THR A 116 -13.38 -13.83 -9.83
C THR A 116 -12.47 -15.04 -9.76
N LEU A 117 -11.37 -14.91 -9.03
CA LEU A 117 -10.40 -16.00 -8.89
C LEU A 117 -10.89 -16.97 -7.79
N PRO A 118 -11.08 -18.27 -8.09
CA PRO A 118 -11.50 -19.24 -7.07
C PRO A 118 -10.48 -19.33 -5.94
N GLY A 119 -10.95 -19.47 -4.70
CA GLY A 119 -10.08 -19.45 -3.50
C GLY A 119 -8.99 -20.53 -3.51
N SER A 120 -9.26 -21.70 -4.09
CA SER A 120 -8.27 -22.78 -4.24
C SER A 120 -7.10 -22.39 -5.16
N VAL A 121 -7.40 -21.67 -6.25
CA VAL A 121 -6.39 -21.17 -7.20
C VAL A 121 -5.57 -20.06 -6.55
N ALA A 122 -6.22 -19.16 -5.80
CA ALA A 122 -5.53 -18.10 -5.07
C ALA A 122 -4.54 -18.69 -4.05
N ALA A 123 -4.99 -19.68 -3.27
CA ALA A 123 -4.15 -20.37 -2.28
C ALA A 123 -2.96 -21.10 -2.93
N GLY A 124 -3.14 -21.66 -4.13
CA GLY A 124 -2.05 -22.26 -4.90
C GLY A 124 -1.00 -21.23 -5.33
N LEU A 125 -1.44 -20.07 -5.84
CA LEU A 125 -0.55 -18.98 -6.26
C LEU A 125 0.29 -18.44 -5.09
N TYR A 126 -0.31 -18.29 -3.91
CA TYR A 126 0.38 -17.83 -2.69
C TYR A 126 1.42 -18.81 -2.13
N ARG A 127 1.46 -20.06 -2.59
CA ARG A 127 2.47 -21.04 -2.15
C ARG A 127 3.69 -21.06 -3.06
N ILE A 128 3.57 -20.54 -4.27
CA ILE A 128 4.62 -20.59 -5.30
C ILE A 128 5.50 -19.34 -5.27
N GLY A 129 5.02 -18.24 -4.66
CA GLY A 129 5.79 -17.03 -4.39
C GLY A 129 5.52 -16.52 -2.99
#